data_AF-A0A1V4UW78-F1
#
_entry.id   AF-A0A1V4UW78-F1
#
_cell.length_a   1.000
_cell.length_b   1.000
_cell.length_c   1.000
_cell.angle_alpha   90.00
_cell.angle_beta   90.00
_cell.angle_gamma   90.00
#
_symmetry.space_group_name_H-M   'P 1'
#
loop_
_entity.id
_entity.type
_entity.pdbx_description
1 polymer ?
#
loop_
_entity_poly.entity_id
_entity_poly.type
_entity_poly.pdbx_seq_one_letter_code
_entity_poly.pdbx_strand_id
1 'polypeptide(L)' 'MTQEICRGQVETTSWASLCIETYMKGFERPSVEFSRCIEFDACRYDGSMISSVFVRSLRQPVDPVPT' A
#
# COMPACT_ATOMS: atom_id res chain seq x y z
N MET A 1 28.15 -5.12 16.62
CA MET A 1 29.19 -4.26 16.01
C MET A 1 28.79 -4.16 14.54
N THR A 2 28.02 -3.19 14.09
CA THR A 2 28.19 -1.73 14.22
C THR A 2 26.83 -1.03 14.34
N GLN A 3 26.65 -0.32 15.46
CA GLN A 3 25.64 0.72 15.63
C GLN A 3 26.24 2.04 15.15
N GLU A 4 26.13 2.40 13.88
CA GLU A 4 26.45 3.76 13.44
C GLU A 4 25.59 4.11 12.24
N ILE A 5 24.63 5.03 12.43
CA ILE A 5 24.12 6.04 11.49
C ILE A 5 22.90 6.62 12.20
N CYS A 6 23.12 7.70 12.96
CA CYS A 6 22.15 8.76 13.32
C CYS A 6 22.84 9.71 14.32
N ARG A 7 24.01 10.25 13.94
CA ARG A 7 24.58 11.43 14.59
C ARG A 7 24.35 12.63 13.66
N GLY A 8 23.52 13.57 14.09
CA GLY A 8 23.40 14.88 13.45
C GLY A 8 21.96 15.37 13.32
N GLN A 9 21.55 16.21 14.27
CA GLN A 9 20.28 16.95 14.34
C GLN A 9 20.02 17.78 13.07
N VAL A 10 18.77 17.86 12.59
CA VAL A 10 17.96 19.11 12.43
C VAL A 10 16.44 18.78 12.31
N GLU A 11 15.63 19.38 13.19
CA GLU A 11 14.19 19.77 13.05
C GLU A 11 13.06 18.72 12.87
N THR A 12 12.50 18.31 14.01
CA THR A 12 11.07 18.24 14.41
C THR A 12 9.92 18.17 13.38
N THR A 13 9.98 17.37 12.32
CA THR A 13 8.75 16.85 11.68
C THR A 13 8.81 15.34 11.52
N SER A 14 8.20 14.65 12.50
CA SER A 14 7.83 13.22 12.51
C SER A 14 8.94 12.24 12.10
N TRP A 15 9.72 11.79 13.08
CA TRP A 15 10.61 10.63 12.96
C TRP A 15 9.92 9.37 12.39
N ALA A 16 8.59 9.24 12.52
CA ALA A 16 7.84 8.15 11.92
C ALA A 16 7.85 8.20 10.39
N SER A 17 7.72 9.38 9.79
CA SER A 17 7.59 9.56 8.34
C SER A 17 8.88 9.22 7.60
N LEU A 18 10.03 9.61 8.16
CA LEU A 18 11.35 9.33 7.57
C LEU A 18 11.73 7.85 7.68
N CYS A 19 11.41 7.19 8.81
CA CYS A 19 11.62 5.75 8.98
C CYS A 19 10.71 4.93 8.07
N ILE A 20 9.44 5.32 7.91
CA ILE A 20 8.52 4.65 6.98
C ILE A 20 9.02 4.80 5.55
N GLU A 21 9.40 6.00 5.10
CA GLU A 21 9.94 6.18 3.74
C GLU A 21 11.21 5.37 3.49
N THR A 22 12.11 5.28 4.47
CA THR A 22 13.36 4.52 4.32
C THR A 22 13.14 3.01 4.40
N TYR A 23 12.17 2.54 5.20
CA TYR A 23 11.80 1.12 5.30
C TYR A 23 10.97 0.63 4.10
N MET A 24 10.03 1.46 3.61
CA MET A 24 9.20 1.15 2.44
C MET A 24 9.98 1.18 1.13
N LYS A 25 11.10 1.93 1.05
CA LYS A 25 11.98 1.92 -0.13
C LYS A 25 12.61 0.56 -0.45
N GLY A 26 12.65 -0.37 0.52
CA GLY A 26 13.13 -1.73 0.32
C GLY A 26 12.03 -2.79 0.21
N PHE A 27 10.76 -2.41 0.35
CA PHE A 27 9.65 -3.35 0.34
C PHE A 27 8.94 -3.29 -1.02
N GLU A 28 9.09 -4.35 -1.83
CA GLU A 28 8.29 -4.50 -3.03
C GLU A 28 6.81 -4.53 -2.65
N ARG A 29 5.99 -3.80 -3.42
CA ARG A 29 4.55 -3.75 -3.18
C ARG A 29 4.00 -5.17 -3.34
N PRO A 30 3.27 -5.70 -2.34
CA PRO A 30 2.74 -7.05 -2.46
C PRO A 30 1.69 -7.08 -3.58
N SER A 31 1.74 -8.12 -4.40
CA SER A 31 0.66 -8.42 -5.34
C SER A 31 -0.50 -9.04 -4.58
N VAL A 32 -1.69 -8.45 -4.68
CA VAL A 32 -2.89 -8.93 -3.99
C VAL A 32 -3.98 -9.20 -5.01
N GLU A 33 -4.49 -10.43 -5.01
CA GLU A 33 -5.60 -10.81 -5.86
C GLU A 33 -6.92 -10.31 -5.27
N PHE A 34 -7.70 -9.64 -6.10
CA PHE A 34 -9.05 -9.23 -5.78
C PHE A 34 -10.01 -9.83 -6.79
N SER A 35 -11.14 -10.32 -6.31
CA SER A 35 -12.22 -10.70 -7.22
C SER A 35 -12.57 -9.53 -8.12
N ARG A 36 -12.58 -9.75 -9.43
CA ARG A 36 -12.79 -8.73 -10.46
C ARG A 36 -14.08 -7.94 -10.28
N CYS A 37 -15.10 -8.54 -9.67
CA CYS A 37 -16.36 -7.87 -9.38
C CYS A 37 -16.29 -6.78 -8.29
N ILE A 38 -15.18 -6.67 -7.56
CA ILE A 38 -15.00 -5.71 -6.45
C ILE A 38 -14.11 -4.57 -6.92
N GLU A 39 -14.68 -3.39 -7.17
CA GLU A 39 -13.97 -2.17 -7.61
C GLU A 39 -13.25 -2.21 -8.97
N PHE A 40 -13.30 -3.32 -9.74
CA PHE A 40 -12.65 -3.42 -11.06
C PHE A 40 -13.62 -3.54 -12.24
N ASP A 41 -14.59 -4.46 -12.17
CA ASP A 41 -15.50 -4.76 -13.28
C ASP A 41 -16.92 -5.10 -12.80
N ALA A 42 -17.90 -4.91 -13.67
CA ALA A 42 -19.30 -5.27 -13.48
C ALA A 42 -19.56 -6.72 -13.92
N CYS A 43 -18.69 -7.65 -13.51
CA CYS A 43 -18.69 -9.04 -14.00
C CYS A 43 -19.49 -10.02 -13.12
N ARG A 44 -20.30 -9.52 -12.20
CA ARG A 44 -21.21 -10.36 -11.41
C ARG A 44 -22.31 -10.90 -12.34
N TYR A 45 -22.96 -11.99 -11.97
CA TYR A 45 -23.99 -12.62 -12.80
C TYR A 45 -25.16 -11.70 -13.18
N ASP A 46 -25.40 -10.65 -12.40
CA ASP A 46 -26.42 -9.63 -12.62
C ASP A 46 -25.87 -8.34 -13.26
N GLY A 47 -24.60 -8.34 -13.67
CA GLY A 47 -23.94 -7.18 -14.25
C GLY A 47 -23.67 -6.05 -13.26
N SER A 48 -23.73 -6.29 -11.95
CA SER A 48 -23.38 -5.30 -10.93
C SER A 48 -21.91 -5.37 -10.53
N MET A 49 -21.38 -4.24 -10.04
CA MET A 49 -20.05 -4.15 -9.42
C MET A 49 -20.20 -3.83 -7.93
N ILE A 50 -19.38 -4.45 -7.09
CA ILE A 50 -19.36 -4.22 -5.65
C ILE A 50 -18.37 -3.10 -5.33
N SER A 51 -18.83 -2.07 -4.63
CA SER A 51 -17.96 -0.99 -4.15
C SER A 51 -17.48 -1.25 -2.71
N SER A 52 -16.19 -1.06 -2.45
CA SER A 52 -15.55 -1.17 -1.14
C SER A 52 -14.49 -0.09 -0.94
N VAL A 53 -14.71 0.78 0.05
CA VAL A 53 -13.74 1.82 0.45
C VAL A 53 -12.41 1.21 0.90
N PHE A 54 -12.46 0.03 1.53
CA PHE A 54 -11.27 -0.70 1.95
C PHE A 54 -10.40 -1.11 0.77
N VAL A 55 -10.97 -1.77 -0.24
CA VAL A 55 -10.23 -2.19 -1.45
C VAL A 55 -9.68 -0.97 -2.20
N ARG A 56 -10.44 0.14 -2.22
CA ARG A 56 -9.97 1.39 -2.81
C ARG A 56 -8.76 1.97 -2.07
N SER A 57 -8.75 1.90 -0.74
CA SER A 57 -7.61 2.36 0.08
C SER A 57 -6.35 1.53 -0.12
N LEU A 58 -6.49 0.24 -0.46
CA LEU A 58 -5.36 -0.66 -0.71
C LEU A 58 -4.64 -0.40 -2.04
N ARG A 59 -5.23 0.34 -2.98
CA ARG A 59 -4.60 0.67 -4.27
C ARG A 59 -3.29 1.46 -4.15
N GLN A 60 -3.06 2.12 -3.02
CA GLN A 60 -1.84 2.88 -2.77
C GLN A 60 -0.66 2.01 -2.29
N PRO A 61 -0.84 1.08 -1.33
CA PRO A 61 0.28 0.24 -0.87
C PRO A 61 0.46 -1.09 -1.62
N VAL A 62 -0.52 -1.61 -2.36
CA VAL A 62 -0.45 -2.95 -3.00
C VAL A 62 -0.58 -2.89 -4.50
N ASP A 63 -0.10 -3.90 -5.22
CA ASP A 63 -0.32 -4.05 -6.66
C ASP A 63 -1.53 -4.97 -6.89
N PRO A 64 -2.71 -4.43 -7.26
CA PRO A 64 -3.92 -5.23 -7.39
C PRO A 64 -3.91 -6.09 -8.65
N VAL A 65 -4.23 -7.37 -8.51
CA VAL A 65 -4.42 -8.31 -9.61
C VAL A 65 -5.90 -8.72 -9.65
N PRO A 66 -6.70 -8.21 -10.61
CA PRO A 66 -8.11 -8.60 -10.72
C PRO A 66 -8.24 -10.01 -11.29
N THR A 67 -8.94 -10.90 -10.58
CA THR A 67 -9.19 -12.31 -10.96
C THR A 67 -10.66 -12.61 -11.25
#